data_AF-A0A7C4A240-F1
#
_entry.id   AF-A0A7C4A240-F1
#
_cell.length_a   1.000
_cell.length_b   1.000
_cell.length_c   1.000
_cell.angle_alpha   90.00
_cell.angle_beta   90.00
_cell.angle_gamma   90.00
#
_symmetry.space_group_name_H-M   'P 1'
#
loop_
_entity.id
_entity.type
_entity.pdbx_description
1 polymer ?
#
loop_
_entity_poly.entity_id
_entity_poly.type
_entity_poly.pdbx_seq_one_letter_code
_entity_poly.pdbx_strand_id
1 'polypeptide(L)'
;LKLGFSLALLHQGIARQAVSDAVYLAVPHGLKGMKENLSLCRRLGLGLMTVRLRDGYVEVLADPAPYRPRKVPARKTRLLREFARRVGDPNAGGATRVGIVTSYRQDALRCATFLEDEGASKGAVVAKGAGVPKATRIMADDHYGWFERVEKGVYMLTPKGVEALADYGRVAPLEPVNTGQGVT
;
A
#
# COMPACT_ATOMS: atom_id res chain seq x y z
N LEU A 1 28.81 13.49 28.53
CA LEU A 1 28.14 12.42 27.72
C LEU A 1 26.64 12.49 27.99
N LYS A 2 25.77 12.53 26.96
CA LYS A 2 24.31 12.41 27.22
C LYS A 2 24.01 10.93 27.50
N LEU A 3 23.33 10.64 28.62
CA LEU A 3 23.08 9.28 29.12
C LEU A 3 21.99 8.51 28.34
N GLY A 4 21.36 9.14 27.35
CA GLY A 4 20.33 8.52 26.52
C GLY A 4 20.27 9.16 25.13
N PHE A 5 19.60 8.46 24.22
CA PHE A 5 19.30 8.97 22.89
C PHE A 5 18.12 9.95 22.98
N SER A 6 18.42 11.24 23.04
CA SER A 6 17.41 12.31 23.20
C SER A 6 17.30 13.19 21.97
N LEU A 7 16.14 13.85 21.81
CA LEU A 7 15.92 14.80 20.72
C LEU A 7 16.96 15.95 20.74
N ALA A 8 17.36 16.39 21.93
CA ALA A 8 18.43 17.39 22.07
C ALA A 8 19.79 16.88 21.58
N LEU A 9 20.11 15.59 21.75
CA LEU A 9 21.34 15.00 21.20
C LEU A 9 21.27 14.96 19.66
N LEU A 10 20.11 14.59 19.13
CA LEU A 10 19.85 14.52 17.70
C LEU A 10 20.01 15.89 17.03
N HIS A 11 19.38 16.94 17.58
CA HIS A 11 19.51 18.30 17.05
C HIS A 11 20.94 18.82 17.07
N GLN A 12 21.72 18.47 18.11
CA GLN A 12 23.15 18.81 18.14
C GLN A 12 23.91 18.11 17.02
N GLY A 13 23.62 16.83 16.75
CA GLY A 13 24.19 16.11 15.61
C GLY A 13 23.86 16.77 14.28
N ILE A 14 22.58 17.08 14.03
CA ILE A 14 22.12 17.74 12.80
C ILE A 14 22.78 19.10 12.63
N ALA A 15 22.85 19.92 13.69
CA ALA A 15 23.50 21.23 13.62
C ALA A 15 25.01 21.11 13.27
N ARG A 16 25.68 20.04 13.71
CA ARG A 16 27.09 19.78 13.37
C ARG A 16 27.31 19.36 11.92
N GLN A 17 26.29 18.86 11.24
CA GLN A 17 26.41 18.49 9.82
C GLN A 17 26.69 19.70 8.91
N ALA A 18 26.37 20.93 9.36
CA ALA A 18 26.76 22.15 8.65
C ALA A 18 28.29 22.34 8.57
N VAL A 19 29.05 21.65 9.43
CA VAL A 19 30.52 21.74 9.50
C VAL A 19 31.21 20.55 8.83
N SER A 20 30.61 19.36 8.89
CA SER A 20 31.20 18.13 8.33
C SER A 20 30.13 17.08 8.10
N ASP A 21 30.28 16.26 7.05
CA ASP A 21 29.43 15.09 6.83
C ASP A 21 29.79 13.93 7.79
N ALA A 22 30.97 13.95 8.42
CA ALA A 22 31.47 12.89 9.29
C ALA A 22 31.03 13.06 10.76
N VAL A 23 29.72 13.19 11.01
CA VAL A 23 29.17 13.42 12.36
C VAL A 23 28.67 12.11 12.97
N TYR A 24 29.14 11.81 14.18
CA TYR A 24 28.69 10.66 14.96
C TYR A 24 27.98 11.07 16.25
N LEU A 25 26.92 10.34 16.59
CA LEU A 25 26.32 10.35 17.91
C LEU A 25 26.85 9.17 18.73
N ALA A 26 27.34 9.47 19.93
CA ALA A 26 27.78 8.46 20.89
C ALA A 26 26.77 8.35 22.04
N VAL A 27 26.28 7.13 22.29
CA VAL A 27 25.33 6.83 23.38
C VAL A 27 25.79 5.62 24.19
N PRO A 28 25.33 5.44 25.44
CA PRO A 28 25.62 4.21 26.18
C PRO A 28 25.11 2.97 25.46
N HIS A 29 25.81 1.85 25.62
CA HIS A 29 25.33 0.55 25.14
C HIS A 29 24.05 0.10 25.87
N GLY A 30 23.16 -0.63 25.18
CA GLY A 30 21.98 -1.26 25.80
C GLY A 30 20.74 -0.36 25.98
N LEU A 31 20.67 0.80 25.31
CA LEU A 31 19.46 1.63 25.33
C LEU A 31 18.26 0.92 24.67
N LYS A 32 17.04 1.28 25.09
CA LYS A 32 15.81 0.85 24.40
C LYS A 32 15.67 1.58 23.06
N GLY A 33 15.05 0.91 22.08
CA GLY A 33 14.75 1.52 20.77
C GLY A 33 15.96 1.71 19.85
N MET A 34 17.04 0.94 20.04
CA MET A 34 18.27 1.12 19.26
C MET A 34 18.07 0.89 17.76
N LYS A 35 17.14 0.02 17.34
CA LYS A 35 16.84 -0.20 15.93
C LYS A 35 16.18 1.03 15.30
N GLU A 36 15.24 1.64 16.01
CA GLU A 36 14.53 2.85 15.62
C GLU A 36 15.48 4.04 15.57
N ASN A 37 16.33 4.21 16.59
CA ASN A 37 17.34 5.26 16.66
C ASN A 37 18.38 5.12 15.54
N LEU A 38 18.85 3.89 15.27
CA LEU A 38 19.75 3.61 14.16
C LEU A 38 19.10 3.94 12.80
N SER A 39 17.84 3.56 12.61
CA SER A 39 17.06 3.91 11.41
C SER A 39 16.92 5.43 11.24
N LEU A 40 16.69 6.16 12.33
CA LEU A 40 16.59 7.62 12.33
C LEU A 40 17.93 8.27 11.98
N CYS A 41 19.03 7.86 12.62
CA CYS A 41 20.37 8.35 12.29
C CYS A 41 20.70 8.13 10.81
N ARG A 42 20.42 6.93 10.27
CA ARG A 42 20.61 6.63 8.83
C ARG A 42 19.78 7.52 7.91
N ARG A 43 18.56 7.90 8.31
CA ARG A 43 17.71 8.82 7.52
C ARG A 43 18.21 10.25 7.53
N LEU A 44 18.88 10.64 8.61
CA LEU A 44 19.45 11.97 8.79
C LEU A 44 20.91 12.06 8.31
N GLY A 45 21.51 10.94 7.88
CA GLY A 45 22.92 10.89 7.48
C GLY A 45 23.90 11.05 8.65
N LEU A 46 23.48 10.68 9.86
CA LEU A 46 24.31 10.69 11.06
C LEU A 46 24.89 9.30 11.32
N GLY A 47 26.14 9.26 11.77
CA GLY A 47 26.75 8.07 12.35
C GLY A 47 26.21 7.80 13.75
N LEU A 48 26.20 6.53 14.15
CA LEU A 48 25.79 6.11 15.49
C LEU A 48 26.81 5.12 16.04
N MET A 49 27.32 5.41 17.23
CA MET A 49 28.18 4.51 17.99
C MET A 49 27.67 4.33 19.41
N THR A 50 27.91 3.15 19.97
CA THR A 50 27.63 2.86 21.38
C THR A 50 28.92 2.76 22.16
N VAL A 51 28.89 3.23 23.41
CA VAL A 51 30.03 3.17 24.34
C VAL A 51 29.60 2.35 25.55
N ARG A 52 30.35 1.29 25.85
CA ARG A 52 30.17 0.50 27.05
C ARG A 52 30.93 1.16 28.20
N LEU A 53 30.19 1.72 29.16
CA LEU A 53 30.77 2.57 30.20
C LEU A 53 31.75 1.86 31.14
N ARG A 54 31.66 0.53 31.29
CA ARG A 54 32.50 -0.25 32.22
C ARG A 54 33.98 -0.31 31.79
N ASP A 55 34.23 -0.33 30.50
CA ASP A 55 35.55 -0.59 29.91
C ASP A 55 35.87 0.32 28.71
N GLY A 56 35.00 1.26 28.40
CA GLY A 56 35.18 2.21 27.31
C GLY A 56 35.04 1.60 25.91
N TYR A 57 34.58 0.35 25.79
CA TYR A 57 34.45 -0.30 24.49
C TYR A 57 33.49 0.47 23.58
N VAL A 58 33.94 0.81 22.38
CA VAL A 58 33.17 1.54 21.38
C VAL A 58 32.77 0.61 20.24
N GLU A 59 31.48 0.59 19.91
CA GLU A 59 30.93 -0.14 18.79
C GLU A 59 30.26 0.84 17.82
N VAL A 60 30.70 0.85 16.56
CA VAL A 60 30.06 1.65 15.51
C VAL A 60 28.91 0.85 14.90
N LEU A 61 27.69 1.39 14.99
CA LEU A 61 26.48 0.74 14.47
C LEU A 61 26.12 1.23 13.06
N ALA A 62 26.50 2.46 12.74
CA ALA A 62 26.44 3.02 11.39
C ALA A 62 27.43 4.17 11.23
N ASP A 63 28.06 4.21 10.07
CA ASP A 63 28.79 5.38 9.61
C ASP A 63 27.83 6.44 9.03
N PRO A 64 28.18 7.73 9.14
CA PRO A 64 27.44 8.79 8.48
C PRO A 64 27.54 8.61 6.97
N ALA A 65 26.40 8.61 6.30
CA ALA A 65 26.32 8.51 4.85
C ALA A 65 25.04 9.20 4.36
N PRO A 66 25.05 9.79 3.15
CA PRO A 66 23.85 10.39 2.58
C PRO A 66 22.68 9.39 2.55
N TYR A 67 21.51 9.80 3.05
CA TYR A 67 20.36 8.93 3.07
C TYR A 67 19.87 8.64 1.64
N ARG A 68 19.97 7.38 1.24
CA ARG A 68 19.36 6.87 0.00
C ARG A 68 18.16 5.99 0.36
N PRO A 69 16.92 6.49 0.18
CA PRO A 69 15.74 5.69 0.46
C PRO A 69 15.74 4.44 -0.41
N ARG A 70 15.67 3.26 0.20
CA ARG A 70 15.40 2.02 -0.53
C ARG A 70 13.96 2.06 -1.03
N LYS A 71 13.79 2.45 -2.29
CA LYS A 71 12.49 2.44 -2.97
C LYS A 71 12.05 0.97 -3.11
N VAL A 72 10.82 0.67 -2.71
CA VAL A 72 10.20 -0.64 -2.94
C VAL A 72 9.35 -0.52 -4.22
N PRO A 73 9.81 -1.02 -5.38
CA PRO A 73 9.15 -0.78 -6.66
C PRO A 73 7.69 -1.23 -6.67
N ALA A 74 7.41 -2.38 -6.05
CA ALA A 74 6.07 -2.94 -5.93
C ALA A 74 5.07 -2.03 -5.20
N ARG A 75 5.53 -1.26 -4.19
CA ARG A 75 4.68 -0.28 -3.48
C ARG A 75 4.47 1.00 -4.30
N LYS A 76 5.48 1.44 -5.07
CA LYS A 76 5.38 2.55 -6.01
C LYS A 76 4.35 2.26 -7.10
N THR A 77 4.40 1.07 -7.70
CA THR A 77 3.44 0.67 -8.74
C THR A 77 2.01 0.55 -8.19
N ARG A 78 1.84 0.14 -6.93
CA ARG A 78 0.52 0.11 -6.28
C ARG A 78 -0.05 1.50 -6.08
N LEU A 79 0.76 2.45 -5.59
CA LEU A 79 0.38 3.85 -5.43
C LEU A 79 0.09 4.52 -6.79
N LEU A 80 0.93 4.30 -7.81
CA LEU A 80 0.70 4.85 -9.15
C LEU A 80 -0.56 4.27 -9.80
N ARG A 81 -0.86 2.98 -9.61
CA ARG A 81 -2.13 2.37 -10.03
C ARG A 81 -3.33 2.89 -9.26
N GLU A 82 -3.13 3.36 -8.02
CA GLU A 82 -4.18 4.00 -7.24
C GLU A 82 -4.46 5.41 -7.75
N PHE A 83 -3.42 6.19 -8.08
CA PHE A 83 -3.56 7.52 -8.69
C PHE A 83 -4.11 7.46 -10.12
N ALA A 84 -3.65 6.53 -10.96
CA ALA A 84 -4.19 6.36 -12.31
C ALA A 84 -5.68 5.97 -12.33
N ARG A 85 -6.14 5.21 -11.32
CA ARG A 85 -7.57 4.91 -11.12
C ARG A 85 -8.38 6.10 -10.59
N ARG A 86 -7.73 7.13 -10.02
CA ARG A 86 -8.38 8.36 -9.53
C ARG A 86 -8.44 9.49 -10.57
N VAL A 87 -7.61 9.45 -11.61
CA VAL A 87 -7.56 10.49 -12.67
C VAL A 87 -8.45 10.13 -13.87
N GLY A 88 -8.94 8.90 -13.95
CA GLY A 88 -9.88 8.45 -14.99
C GLY A 88 -11.34 8.36 -14.54
N ASP A 89 -11.73 9.04 -13.46
CA ASP A 89 -13.10 8.98 -12.96
C ASP A 89 -14.01 9.89 -13.82
N PRO A 90 -14.95 9.36 -14.62
CA PRO A 90 -15.88 10.12 -15.44
C PRO A 90 -17.02 10.71 -14.59
N ASN A 91 -16.70 11.25 -13.41
CA ASN A 91 -17.68 11.92 -12.55
C ASN A 91 -17.93 13.35 -13.07
N ALA A 92 -18.56 13.42 -14.25
CA ALA A 92 -19.31 14.59 -14.69
C ALA A 92 -20.74 14.47 -14.14
N GLY A 93 -21.06 15.27 -13.13
CA GLY A 93 -22.45 15.51 -12.70
C GLY A 93 -22.84 14.81 -11.40
N GLY A 94 -23.39 15.60 -10.48
CA GLY A 94 -23.63 15.23 -9.09
C GLY A 94 -24.51 14.00 -8.89
N ALA A 95 -24.18 13.23 -7.86
CA ALA A 95 -25.10 12.28 -7.26
C ALA A 95 -24.88 12.24 -5.75
N THR A 96 -25.99 12.46 -5.07
CA THR A 96 -26.23 12.50 -3.63
C THR A 96 -26.08 11.13 -2.96
N ARG A 97 -25.54 11.17 -1.73
CA ARG A 97 -25.80 10.23 -0.60
C ARG A 97 -25.16 8.84 -0.53
N VAL A 98 -24.30 8.40 -1.45
CA VAL A 98 -23.54 7.14 -1.26
C VAL A 98 -22.04 7.40 -1.23
N GLY A 99 -21.40 7.12 -0.09
CA GLY A 99 -20.01 7.46 0.18
C GLY A 99 -19.02 6.86 -0.82
N ILE A 100 -17.86 7.52 -0.94
CA ILE A 100 -16.76 7.20 -1.87
C ILE A 100 -16.47 5.70 -1.92
N VAL A 101 -16.85 5.05 -3.03
CA VAL A 101 -16.61 3.63 -3.29
C VAL A 101 -15.17 3.44 -3.76
N THR A 102 -14.38 2.62 -3.06
CA THR A 102 -13.01 2.31 -3.50
C THR A 102 -13.01 1.54 -4.82
N SER A 103 -11.92 1.61 -5.60
CA SER A 103 -11.80 0.87 -6.86
C SER A 103 -11.99 -0.64 -6.70
N TYR A 104 -11.60 -1.22 -5.55
CA TYR A 104 -11.83 -2.64 -5.28
C TYR A 104 -13.33 -2.94 -5.13
N ARG A 105 -14.07 -2.08 -4.43
CA ARG A 105 -15.52 -2.23 -4.25
C ARG A 105 -16.25 -2.04 -5.58
N GLN A 106 -15.83 -1.11 -6.45
CA GLN A 106 -16.38 -1.01 -7.80
C GLN A 106 -16.16 -2.30 -8.62
N ASP A 107 -14.95 -2.85 -8.59
CA ASP A 107 -14.64 -4.11 -9.28
C ASP A 107 -15.45 -5.30 -8.73
N ALA A 108 -15.66 -5.34 -7.41
CA ALA A 108 -16.55 -6.32 -6.78
C ALA A 108 -18.02 -6.13 -7.19
N LEU A 109 -18.52 -4.89 -7.23
CA LEU A 109 -19.89 -4.58 -7.68
C LEU A 109 -20.11 -4.93 -9.16
N ARG A 110 -19.10 -4.79 -10.02
CA ARG A 110 -19.17 -5.26 -11.42
C ARG A 110 -19.27 -6.78 -11.50
N CYS A 111 -18.47 -7.50 -10.71
CA CYS A 111 -18.57 -8.96 -10.64
C CYS A 111 -19.95 -9.39 -10.10
N ALA A 112 -20.46 -8.67 -9.10
CA ALA A 112 -21.78 -8.93 -8.53
C ALA A 112 -22.90 -8.67 -9.54
N THR A 113 -22.85 -7.54 -10.26
CA THR A 113 -23.82 -7.21 -11.32
C THR A 113 -23.84 -8.29 -12.40
N PHE A 114 -22.67 -8.75 -12.85
CA PHE A 114 -22.57 -9.82 -13.83
C PHE A 114 -23.18 -11.15 -13.33
N LEU A 115 -22.90 -11.54 -12.08
CA LEU A 115 -23.44 -12.77 -11.51
C LEU A 115 -24.95 -12.70 -11.23
N GLU A 116 -25.47 -11.51 -10.95
CA GLU A 116 -26.92 -11.29 -10.81
C GLU A 116 -27.63 -11.46 -12.16
N ASP A 117 -27.03 -10.98 -13.24
CA ASP A 117 -27.62 -11.03 -14.59
C ASP A 117 -27.46 -12.41 -15.27
N GLU A 118 -26.29 -13.06 -15.13
CA GLU A 118 -25.96 -14.32 -15.82
C GLU A 118 -26.08 -15.56 -14.91
N GLY A 119 -26.21 -15.37 -13.60
CA GLY A 119 -26.19 -16.46 -12.62
C GLY A 119 -24.79 -17.06 -12.40
N ALA A 120 -24.76 -18.23 -11.77
CA ALA A 120 -23.50 -18.87 -11.36
C ALA A 120 -22.57 -19.13 -12.54
N SER A 121 -21.38 -18.53 -12.47
CA SER A 121 -20.47 -18.46 -13.61
C SER A 121 -19.03 -18.77 -13.22
N LYS A 122 -18.27 -19.31 -14.18
CA LYS A 122 -16.82 -19.53 -14.01
C LYS A 122 -16.11 -18.19 -13.82
N GLY A 123 -15.13 -18.13 -12.92
CA GLY A 123 -14.40 -16.90 -12.62
C GLY A 123 -13.77 -16.23 -13.85
N ALA A 124 -13.32 -17.02 -14.84
CA ALA A 124 -12.81 -16.51 -16.11
C ALA A 124 -13.90 -15.87 -16.99
N VAL A 125 -15.13 -16.39 -16.95
CA VAL A 125 -16.28 -15.83 -17.66
C VAL A 125 -16.67 -14.51 -17.03
N VAL A 126 -16.77 -14.45 -15.69
CA VAL A 126 -17.00 -13.20 -14.95
C VAL A 126 -15.91 -12.18 -15.24
N ALA A 127 -14.64 -12.59 -15.27
CA ALA A 127 -13.53 -11.67 -15.56
C ALA A 127 -13.65 -11.01 -16.94
N LYS A 128 -14.10 -11.77 -17.94
CA LYS A 128 -14.31 -11.27 -19.30
C LYS A 128 -15.58 -10.41 -19.39
N GLY A 129 -16.69 -10.90 -18.85
CA GLY A 129 -17.99 -10.24 -18.96
C GLY A 129 -18.13 -8.98 -18.12
N ALA A 130 -17.51 -8.94 -16.93
CA ALA A 130 -17.47 -7.75 -16.08
C ALA A 130 -16.34 -6.78 -16.46
N GLY A 131 -15.42 -7.17 -17.35
CA GLY A 131 -14.23 -6.38 -17.68
C GLY A 131 -13.23 -6.28 -16.52
N VAL A 132 -13.22 -7.23 -15.60
CA VAL A 132 -12.38 -7.23 -14.39
C VAL A 132 -11.38 -8.39 -14.45
N PRO A 133 -10.12 -8.18 -14.90
CA PRO A 133 -9.13 -9.26 -15.04
C PRO A 133 -8.82 -10.04 -13.75
N LYS A 134 -9.15 -9.46 -12.59
CA LYS A 134 -8.93 -10.06 -11.27
C LYS A 134 -10.21 -10.64 -10.64
N ALA A 135 -11.31 -10.77 -11.38
CA ALA A 135 -12.61 -11.19 -10.84
C ALA A 135 -12.50 -12.48 -10.02
N THR A 136 -11.82 -13.52 -10.54
CA THR A 136 -11.63 -14.79 -9.82
C THR A 136 -11.01 -14.60 -8.44
N ARG A 137 -10.02 -13.71 -8.31
CA ARG A 137 -9.39 -13.44 -7.03
C ARG A 137 -10.30 -12.64 -6.11
N ILE A 138 -11.03 -11.67 -6.63
CA ILE A 138 -12.00 -10.87 -5.86
C ILE A 138 -13.07 -11.78 -5.24
N MET A 139 -13.64 -12.67 -6.05
CA MET A 139 -14.68 -13.61 -5.60
C MET A 139 -14.13 -14.74 -4.71
N ALA A 140 -12.84 -15.08 -4.83
CA ALA A 140 -12.21 -16.06 -3.95
C ALA A 140 -11.79 -15.47 -2.59
N ASP A 141 -11.27 -14.24 -2.57
CA ASP A 141 -10.86 -13.53 -1.35
C ASP A 141 -12.09 -13.06 -0.54
N ASP A 142 -13.20 -12.77 -1.24
CA ASP A 142 -14.53 -12.38 -0.73
C ASP A 142 -14.54 -11.59 0.59
N HIS A 143 -13.88 -10.43 0.58
CA HIS A 143 -13.76 -9.58 1.77
C HIS A 143 -15.11 -9.08 2.31
N TYR A 144 -16.19 -9.19 1.54
CA TYR A 144 -17.50 -8.63 1.88
C TYR A 144 -18.57 -9.70 2.16
N GLY A 145 -18.32 -10.98 1.84
CA GLY A 145 -19.33 -12.03 1.96
C GLY A 145 -20.36 -12.00 0.82
N TRP A 146 -20.00 -11.45 -0.35
CA TRP A 146 -20.93 -11.25 -1.47
C TRP A 146 -20.96 -12.45 -2.43
N PHE A 147 -19.94 -13.31 -2.37
CA PHE A 147 -19.76 -14.38 -3.34
C PHE A 147 -19.63 -15.72 -2.64
N GLU A 148 -20.18 -16.76 -3.25
CA GLU A 148 -19.92 -18.12 -2.79
C GLU A 148 -19.47 -19.00 -3.95
N ARG A 149 -18.63 -19.98 -3.62
CA ARG A 149 -18.10 -20.92 -4.60
C ARG A 149 -18.94 -22.19 -4.59
N VAL A 150 -19.82 -22.32 -5.58
CA VAL A 150 -20.74 -23.46 -5.73
C VAL A 150 -20.07 -24.69 -6.34
N GLU A 151 -19.08 -24.49 -7.21
CA GLU A 151 -18.26 -25.57 -7.78
C GLU A 151 -16.81 -25.10 -7.98
N LYS A 152 -15.93 -25.99 -8.43
CA LYS A 152 -14.52 -25.66 -8.68
C LYS A 152 -14.40 -24.53 -9.72
N GLY A 153 -14.16 -23.33 -9.22
CA GLY A 153 -13.98 -22.12 -10.01
C GLY A 153 -15.28 -21.48 -10.53
N VAL A 154 -16.44 -21.94 -10.07
CA VAL A 154 -17.76 -21.37 -10.37
C VAL A 154 -18.25 -20.63 -9.13
N TYR A 155 -18.69 -19.39 -9.33
CA TYR A 155 -19.10 -18.49 -8.26
C TYR A 155 -20.55 -18.04 -8.50
N MET A 156 -21.30 -17.87 -7.41
CA MET A 156 -22.64 -17.32 -7.40
C MET A 156 -22.70 -16.12 -6.43
N LEU A 157 -23.68 -15.24 -6.63
CA LEU A 157 -23.94 -14.14 -5.70
C LEU A 157 -24.72 -14.66 -4.48
N THR A 158 -24.28 -14.27 -3.29
CA THR A 158 -25.02 -14.57 -2.04
C THR A 158 -26.16 -13.59 -1.85
N PRO A 159 -27.14 -13.87 -0.96
CA PRO A 159 -28.17 -12.90 -0.60
C PRO A 159 -27.60 -11.55 -0.14
N LYS A 160 -26.47 -11.56 0.57
CA LYS A 160 -25.75 -10.35 0.99
C LYS A 160 -25.16 -9.57 -0.19
N GLY A 161 -24.75 -10.27 -1.26
CA GLY A 161 -24.31 -9.66 -2.51
C GLY A 161 -25.46 -8.97 -3.25
N VAL A 162 -26.66 -9.57 -3.24
CA VAL A 162 -27.89 -8.97 -3.81
C VAL A 162 -28.24 -7.68 -3.05
N GLU A 163 -28.25 -7.73 -1.70
CA GLU A 163 -28.47 -6.54 -0.86
C GLU A 163 -27.45 -5.44 -1.16
N ALA A 164 -26.17 -5.80 -1.35
CA ALA A 164 -25.15 -4.83 -1.69
C ALA A 164 -25.37 -4.14 -3.05
N LEU A 165 -25.96 -4.83 -4.03
CA LEU A 165 -26.35 -4.18 -5.29
C LEU A 165 -27.50 -3.18 -5.11
N ALA A 166 -28.39 -3.42 -4.14
CA ALA A 166 -29.43 -2.46 -3.78
C ALA A 166 -28.86 -1.23 -3.04
N ASP A 167 -27.91 -1.46 -2.13
CA ASP A 167 -27.31 -0.40 -1.31
C ASP A 167 -26.34 0.51 -2.08
N TYR A 168 -25.50 -0.08 -2.94
CA TYR A 168 -24.43 0.63 -3.65
C TYR A 168 -24.73 0.88 -5.12
N GLY A 169 -25.80 0.27 -5.65
CA GLY A 169 -26.15 0.31 -7.06
C GLY A 169 -25.38 -0.69 -7.91
N ARG A 170 -25.95 -1.00 -9.08
CA ARG A 170 -25.31 -1.80 -10.13
C ARG A 170 -24.22 -0.99 -10.84
N VAL A 171 -23.13 -1.64 -11.21
CA VAL A 171 -22.00 -1.00 -11.90
C VAL A 171 -21.75 -1.71 -13.23
N ALA A 172 -21.78 -0.95 -14.32
CA ALA A 172 -21.58 -1.48 -15.66
C ALA A 172 -20.18 -2.12 -15.84
N PRO A 173 -20.07 -3.15 -16.70
CA PRO A 173 -18.78 -3.72 -17.09
C PRO A 173 -17.78 -2.68 -17.61
N LEU A 174 -16.49 -2.96 -17.44
CA LEU A 174 -15.46 -2.17 -18.11
C LEU A 174 -15.33 -2.62 -19.57
N GLU A 175 -15.44 -1.67 -20.50
CA GLU A 175 -15.10 -1.86 -21.90
C GLU A 175 -13.63 -2.31 -22.02
N PRO A 176 -13.33 -3.31 -22.87
CA PRO A 176 -11.96 -3.72 -23.11
C PRO A 176 -11.17 -2.58 -23.76
N VAL A 177 -10.08 -2.15 -23.11
CA VAL A 177 -9.15 -1.18 -23.69
C VAL A 177 -8.45 -1.83 -24.89
N ASN A 178 -8.84 -1.44 -26.10
CA ASN A 178 -8.18 -1.83 -27.34
C ASN A 178 -6.77 -1.21 -27.40
N THR A 179 -5.80 -1.89 -26.81
CA THR A 179 -4.37 -1.52 -26.88
C THR A 179 -3.76 -1.98 -28.21
N GLY A 180 -4.33 -1.51 -29.32
CA GLY A 180 -3.99 -1.97 -30.66
C GLY A 180 -4.06 -0.87 -31.71
N GLN A 181 -3.14 0.09 -31.64
CA GLN A 181 -2.64 0.77 -32.85
C GLN A 181 -1.12 0.88 -32.73
N GLY A 182 -0.44 0.15 -33.60
CA GLY A 182 1.01 0.14 -33.74
C GLY A 182 1.50 1.49 -34.27
N VAL A 183 2.60 1.96 -33.69
CA VAL A 183 3.43 2.98 -34.32
C VAL A 183 4.45 2.21 -35.15
N THR A 184 4.36 2.43 -36.45
CA THR A 184 5.33 1.98 -37.47
C THR A 184 6.64 2.74 -37.30
#